data_AF-A0A1H2YEG8-F1
#
_entry.id   AF-A0A1H2YEG8-F1
#
_cell.length_a   1.000
_cell.length_b   1.000
_cell.length_c   1.000
_cell.angle_alpha   90.00
_cell.angle_beta   90.00
_cell.angle_gamma   90.00
#
_symmetry.space_group_name_H-M   'P 1'
#
loop_
_entity.id
_entity.type
_entity.pdbx_description
1 polymer ?
#
loop_
_entity_poly.entity_id
_entity_poly.type
_entity_poly.pdbx_seq_one_letter_code
_entity_poly.pdbx_strand_id
1 'polypeptide(L)' 'MNTITIFCVSDNFYRGFEPRWEQHLSESWLKRHQWRGALCLSEVMTIIVGFHLSGYRRLSTIT' A
#
# COMPACT_ATOMS: atom_id res chain seq x y z
N MET A 1 1.55 1.34 -16.68
CA MET A 1 2.30 2.08 -15.66
C MET A 1 3.36 1.15 -15.09
N ASN A 2 4.63 1.53 -15.08
CA ASN A 2 5.72 0.66 -14.61
C ASN A 2 5.75 0.57 -13.07
N THR A 3 6.21 -0.56 -12.53
CA THR A 3 6.26 -0.85 -11.09
C THR A 3 7.02 0.22 -10.30
N ILE A 4 8.14 0.72 -10.83
CA ILE A 4 8.94 1.75 -10.18
C ILE A 4 8.14 3.05 -10.02
N THR A 5 7.37 3.46 -11.03
CA THR A 5 6.54 4.68 -10.94
C THR A 5 5.42 4.51 -9.93
N ILE A 6 4.79 3.33 -9.88
CA ILE A 6 3.77 3.02 -8.87
C ILE A 6 4.38 3.11 -7.47
N PHE A 7 5.59 2.56 -7.28
CA PHE A 7 6.32 2.62 -6.02
C PHE A 7 6.66 4.06 -5.63
N CYS A 8 7.27 4.85 -6.52
CA CYS A 8 7.63 6.24 -6.22
C CYS A 8 6.41 7.09 -5.83
N VAL A 9 5.28 6.93 -6.53
CA VAL A 9 4.04 7.66 -6.20
C VAL A 9 3.48 7.19 -4.86
N SER A 10 3.48 5.88 -4.61
CA SER A 10 2.99 5.31 -3.34
C SER A 10 3.86 5.75 -2.16
N ASP A 11 5.17 5.71 -2.33
CA ASP A 11 6.12 6.09 -1.29
C ASP A 11 6.01 7.58 -0.92
N ASN A 12 5.92 8.46 -1.93
CA ASN A 12 5.72 9.88 -1.68
C ASN A 12 4.38 10.18 -1.00
N PHE A 13 3.33 9.41 -1.31
CA PHE A 13 2.05 9.49 -0.59
C PHE A 13 2.21 9.09 0.88
N TYR A 14 2.81 7.93 1.16
CA TYR A 14 2.97 7.45 2.54
C TYR A 14 3.87 8.36 3.38
N ARG A 15 4.90 8.97 2.79
CA ARG A 15 5.76 9.93 3.50
C ARG A 15 5.01 11.11 4.10
N GLY A 16 3.92 11.55 3.47
CA GLY A 16 3.04 12.60 4.00
C GLY A 16 1.87 12.08 4.82
N PHE A 17 1.37 10.88 4.49
CA PHE A 17 0.19 10.28 5.11
C PHE A 17 0.49 9.64 6.46
N GLU A 18 1.58 8.87 6.57
CA GLU A 18 1.90 8.04 7.73
C GLU A 18 2.01 8.85 9.04
N PRO A 19 2.73 10.01 9.09
CA PRO A 19 2.81 10.79 10.32
C PRO A 19 1.46 11.36 10.77
N ARG A 20 0.59 11.71 9.81
CA ARG A 20 -0.76 12.23 10.10
C ARG A 20 -1.66 11.09 10.57
N TRP A 21 -1.56 9.93 9.92
CA TRP A 21 -2.30 8.75 10.29
C TRP A 21 -1.97 8.31 11.72
N GLU A 22 -0.69 8.26 12.08
CA GLU A 22 -0.23 7.93 13.44
C GLU A 22 -0.80 8.87 14.50
N GLN A 23 -0.95 10.17 14.21
CA GLN A 23 -1.58 11.13 15.13
C GLN A 23 -3.06 10.85 15.40
N HIS A 24 -3.76 10.20 14.47
CA HIS A 24 -5.17 9.84 14.60
C HIS A 24 -5.38 8.46 15.25
N LEU A 25 -4.32 7.68 15.43
CA LEU A 25 -4.41 6.35 15.99
C LEU A 25 -4.36 6.39 17.53
N SER A 26 -5.25 5.65 18.17
CA SER A 26 -5.13 5.35 19.60
C SER A 26 -3.87 4.52 19.86
N GLU A 27 -3.27 4.66 21.05
CA GLU A 27 -2.03 3.97 21.44
C GLU A 27 -2.09 2.43 21.27
N SER A 28 -3.26 1.84 21.52
CA SER A 28 -3.50 0.40 21.31
C SER A 28 -3.42 0.00 19.83
N TRP A 29 -3.81 0.89 18.93
CA TRP A 29 -3.78 0.68 17.48
C TRP A 29 -2.39 0.91 16.93
N LEU A 30 -1.64 1.88 17.47
CA LEU A 30 -0.23 2.11 17.12
C LEU A 30 0.63 0.86 17.38
N LYS A 31 0.44 0.19 18.53
CA LYS A 31 1.11 -1.09 18.84
C LYS A 31 0.77 -2.21 17.86
N ARG A 32 -0.45 -2.20 17.30
CA ARG A 32 -0.89 -3.16 16.28
C ARG A 32 -0.44 -2.76 14.87
N HIS A 33 -0.14 -1.48 14.61
CA HIS A 33 0.37 -1.05 13.32
C HIS A 33 1.90 -1.06 13.23
N GLN A 34 2.59 -1.14 14.36
CA GLN A 34 4.02 -1.50 14.45
C GLN A 34 4.32 -2.94 13.99
N TRP A 35 3.38 -3.63 13.34
CA TRP A 35 3.64 -4.90 12.67
C TRP A 35 4.74 -4.67 11.63
N ARG A 36 5.97 -5.04 12.01
CA ARG A 36 7.13 -5.15 11.12
C ARG A 36 6.93 -6.37 10.22
N GLY A 37 5.98 -6.28 9.30
CA GLY A 37 5.93 -7.20 8.17
C GLY A 37 7.24 -7.12 7.39
N ALA A 38 7.51 -8.11 6.54
CA ALA A 38 8.69 -8.09 5.67
C ALA A 38 8.68 -6.96 4.65
N LEU A 39 7.53 -6.30 4.45
CA LEU A 39 7.30 -5.26 3.47
C LEU A 39 6.78 -3.98 4.13
N CYS A 40 7.22 -2.83 3.64
CA CYS A 40 6.68 -1.53 4.02
C CYS A 40 5.33 -1.26 3.33
N LEU A 41 4.60 -0.24 3.80
CA LEU A 41 3.29 0.13 3.26
C LEU A 41 3.35 0.49 1.77
N SER A 42 4.41 1.17 1.32
CA SER A 42 4.57 1.54 -0.10
C SER A 42 4.81 0.32 -0.99
N GLU A 43 5.52 -0.70 -0.51
CA GLU A 43 5.68 -1.99 -1.21
C GLU A 43 4.35 -2.75 -1.30
N VAL A 44 3.61 -2.85 -0.19
CA VAL A 44 2.29 -3.48 -0.16
C VAL A 44 1.31 -2.78 -1.11
N MET A 45 1.29 -1.44 -1.08
CA MET A 45 0.45 -0.64 -1.98
C MET A 45 0.85 -0.83 -3.44
N THR A 46 2.16 -0.92 -3.73
CA THR A 46 2.65 -1.18 -5.09
C THR A 46 2.18 -2.53 -5.61
N ILE A 47 2.20 -3.58 -4.78
CA ILE A 47 1.68 -4.90 -5.13
C ILE A 47 0.18 -4.82 -5.43
N ILE A 48 -0.61 -4.15 -4.57
CA ILE A 48 -2.06 -4.00 -4.74
C ILE A 48 -2.41 -3.25 -6.03
N VAL A 49 -1.77 -2.10 -6.26
CA VAL A 49 -2.00 -1.29 -7.46
C VAL A 49 -1.53 -2.05 -8.71
N GLY A 50 -0.37 -2.71 -8.65
CA GLY A 50 0.12 -3.57 -9.73
C GLY A 50 -0.86 -4.69 -10.07
N PHE A 51 -1.42 -5.34 -9.05
CA PHE A 51 -2.45 -6.37 -9.21
C PHE A 51 -3.76 -5.85 -9.83
N HIS A 52 -4.16 -4.63 -9.48
CA HIS A 52 -5.32 -3.98 -10.12
C HIS A 52 -5.05 -3.63 -11.58
N LEU A 53 -3.86 -3.12 -11.88
CA LEU A 53 -3.48 -2.72 -13.24
C LEU A 53 -3.22 -3.91 -14.16
N SER A 54 -2.78 -5.05 -13.63
CA SER A 54 -2.60 -6.29 -14.40
C SER A 54 -3.93 -6.96 -14.80
N GLY A 55 -5.06 -6.41 -14.36
CA GLY A 55 -6.38 -6.92 -14.72
C GLY A 55 -6.79 -8.19 -13.98
N TYR A 56 -5.97 -8.71 -13.06
CA TYR A 56 -6.29 -9.92 -12.28
C TYR A 56 -7.54 -9.77 -11.40
N ARG A 57 -7.91 -8.52 -11.04
CA ARG A 57 -9.19 -8.26 -10.35
C ARG A 57 -10.43 -8.40 -11.26
N ARG A 58 -10.28 -8.31 -12.59
CA ARG A 58 -11.36 -8.53 -13.58
C ARG A 58 -11.30 -9.94 -14.16
N LEU A 59 -11.34 -10.96 -13.31
CA LEU A 59 -11.61 -12.35 -13.74
C LEU A 59 -13.07 -12.45 -14.22
N SER A 60 -13.30 -12.06 -15.47
CA SER A 60 -14.56 -12.26 -16.19
C SER A 60 -14.28 -12.57 -17.66
N THR A 61 -13.53 -13.65 -17.90
CA THR A 61 -13.51 -14.31 -19.21
C THR A 61 -13.38 -15.81 -18.99
N ILE A 62 -14.49 -16.44 -18.61
CA ILE A 62 -14.73 -17.83 -18.94
C ILE A 62 -15.39 -17.76 -20.33
N THR A 63 -14.63 -18.11 -21.36
CA THR A 63 -15.15 -18.43 -22.69
C THR A 63 -14.86 -19.88 -22.95
#